data_AF-X0V537-F1
#
_entry.id   AF-X0V537-F1
#
_cell.length_a   1.000
_cell.length_b   1.000
_cell.length_c   1.000
_cell.angle_alpha   90.00
_cell.angle_beta   90.00
_cell.angle_gamma   90.00
#
_symmetry.space_group_name_H-M   'P 1'
#
loop_
_entity.id
_entity.type
_entity.pdbx_description
1 polymer ?
#
loop_
_entity_poly.entity_id
_entity_poly.type
_entity_poly.pdbx_seq_one_letter_code
_entity_poly.pdbx_strand_id
1 'polypeptide(L)'
;VIVGVTAPDLRGNTPKAVKRFVKQQGSNMIYTVALDKDEATTRAYMASHGAVGIPWAFVVGRDGRIAWIGSPLDLALDEVLPKIIAGTYDVEAAKVRADVDRRFDLVFRTLQMGQTSFAREELIGILKVDPANELALDLLIHIYVKEERDTQGLRSWVRSHIASHHGNVAAMSRLANALCNIGDLATRMPDLALEAASIAYEASDRDDPEAIAAYACALYQIGRLDEAVSLQNEAVKGADAAKRAALQDVLDYYNRCKELRTTTD
;
A
#
# COMPACT_ATOMS: atom_id res chain seq x y z
N VAL A 1 6.42 27.38 14.72
CA VAL A 1 6.43 27.68 16.18
C VAL A 1 6.34 26.36 16.91
N ILE A 2 7.11 26.15 17.98
CA ILE A 2 6.99 24.96 18.83
C ILE A 2 6.46 25.44 20.19
N VAL A 3 5.40 24.78 20.68
CA VAL A 3 4.81 25.05 22.00
C VAL A 3 4.73 23.74 22.77
N GLY A 4 5.46 23.64 23.87
CA GLY A 4 5.26 22.59 24.87
C GLY A 4 4.04 22.92 25.70
N VAL A 5 3.19 21.94 25.98
CA VAL A 5 1.94 22.13 26.73
C VAL A 5 2.02 21.32 28.02
N THR A 6 1.69 21.92 29.15
CA THR A 6 1.66 21.25 30.45
C THR A 6 0.52 21.80 31.31
N ALA A 7 -0.06 20.98 32.18
CA ALA A 7 -1.20 21.36 33.03
C ALA A 7 -0.82 21.39 34.51
N PRO A 8 -1.34 22.34 35.31
CA PRO A 8 -1.17 22.30 36.76
C PRO A 8 -1.73 21.03 37.38
N ASP A 9 -0.97 20.45 38.33
CA ASP A 9 -1.38 19.25 39.04
C ASP A 9 -1.16 19.34 40.56
N LEU A 10 -1.74 18.39 41.28
CA LEU A 10 -1.58 18.25 42.74
C LEU A 10 -0.19 17.76 43.16
N ARG A 11 0.66 17.35 42.19
CA ARG A 11 2.03 16.86 42.42
C ARG A 11 3.06 17.97 42.39
N GLY A 12 2.62 19.22 42.20
CA GLY A 12 3.46 20.41 42.32
C GLY A 12 3.81 21.07 41.00
N ASN A 13 3.18 20.70 39.88
CA ASN A 13 3.38 21.32 38.57
C ASN A 13 2.74 22.73 38.47
N THR A 14 3.07 23.62 39.40
CA THR A 14 2.51 24.98 39.45
C THR A 14 3.10 25.90 38.38
N PRO A 15 2.43 27.00 38.00
CA PRO A 15 3.00 27.99 37.08
C PRO A 15 4.39 28.50 37.49
N LYS A 16 4.63 28.66 38.80
CA LYS A 16 5.92 29.06 39.36
C LYS A 16 6.98 27.97 39.22
N ALA A 17 6.60 26.70 39.37
CA ALA A 17 7.48 25.55 39.18
C ALA A 17 7.88 25.42 37.70
N VAL A 18 6.91 25.47 36.77
CA VAL A 18 7.16 25.43 35.32
C VAL A 18 8.09 26.57 34.89
N LYS A 19 7.81 27.81 35.31
CA LYS A 19 8.67 28.97 34.98
C LYS A 19 10.11 28.79 35.47
N ARG A 20 10.29 28.21 36.67
CA ARG A 20 11.62 27.90 37.22
C ARG A 20 12.30 26.80 36.40
N PHE A 21 11.58 25.73 36.07
CA PHE A 21 12.09 24.61 35.29
C PHE A 21 12.55 25.05 33.90
N VAL A 22 11.73 25.84 33.18
CA VAL A 22 12.09 26.40 31.86
C VAL A 22 13.37 27.24 31.95
N LYS A 23 13.49 28.09 32.98
CA LYS A 23 14.70 28.88 33.21
C LYS A 23 15.94 28.01 33.49
N GLN A 24 15.77 26.90 34.20
CA GLN A 24 16.86 25.96 34.50
C GLN A 24 17.31 25.17 33.26
N GLN A 25 16.40 24.81 32.35
CA GLN A 25 16.74 24.10 31.12
C GLN A 25 17.55 24.97 30.14
N GLY A 26 17.37 26.29 30.16
CA GLY A 26 18.16 27.22 29.35
C GLY A 26 18.12 26.85 27.85
N SER A 27 19.30 26.65 27.25
CA SER A 27 19.45 26.32 25.83
C SER A 27 18.89 24.93 25.43
N ASN A 28 18.58 24.06 26.38
CA ASN A 28 18.02 22.74 26.08
C ASN A 28 16.52 22.79 25.81
N MET A 29 15.85 23.90 26.16
CA MET A 29 14.40 24.08 25.98
C MET A 29 14.10 25.48 25.45
N ILE A 30 14.45 25.72 24.19
CA ILE A 30 14.31 27.01 23.50
C ILE A 30 12.88 27.31 23.00
N TYR A 31 11.95 26.36 23.16
CA TYR A 31 10.57 26.52 22.74
C TYR A 31 9.69 27.10 23.86
N THR A 32 8.55 27.67 23.47
CA THR A 32 7.60 28.26 24.44
C THR A 32 6.88 27.14 25.19
N VAL A 33 6.69 27.30 26.51
CA VAL A 33 5.86 26.38 27.31
C VAL A 33 4.57 27.08 27.74
N ALA A 34 3.43 26.53 27.33
CA ALA A 34 2.11 26.99 27.69
C ALA A 34 1.53 26.18 28.87
N LEU A 35 0.82 26.87 29.75
CA LEU A 35 0.04 26.25 30.81
C LEU A 35 -1.38 26.00 30.32
N ASP A 36 -1.76 24.72 30.25
CA ASP A 36 -3.06 24.28 29.81
C ASP A 36 -4.08 24.43 30.94
N LYS A 37 -4.85 25.52 30.87
CA LYS A 37 -5.87 25.80 31.86
C LYS A 37 -6.95 24.72 31.80
N ASP A 38 -7.23 24.15 32.96
CA ASP A 38 -8.24 23.10 33.14
C ASP A 38 -8.04 21.91 32.17
N GLU A 39 -6.81 21.65 31.68
CA GLU A 39 -6.50 20.60 30.70
C GLU A 39 -7.30 20.69 29.37
N ALA A 40 -7.76 21.89 29.00
CA ALA A 40 -8.62 22.08 27.84
C ALA A 40 -7.96 21.64 26.52
N THR A 41 -6.70 22.02 26.30
CA THR A 41 -5.91 21.68 25.11
C THR A 41 -5.64 20.19 25.07
N THR A 42 -5.23 19.62 26.21
CA THR A 42 -4.93 18.21 26.39
C THR A 42 -6.15 17.36 26.05
N ARG A 43 -7.33 17.69 26.57
CA ARG A 43 -8.58 16.99 26.21
C ARG A 43 -8.95 17.19 24.74
N ALA A 44 -8.82 18.40 24.20
CA ALA A 44 -9.18 18.69 22.82
C ALA A 44 -8.31 17.97 21.80
N TYR A 45 -7.02 17.73 22.11
CA TYR A 45 -6.07 17.11 21.20
C TYR A 45 -5.80 15.63 21.50
N MET A 46 -5.46 15.28 22.75
CA MET A 46 -5.04 13.91 23.08
C MET A 46 -6.23 12.94 23.14
N ALA A 47 -7.32 13.30 23.84
CA ALA A 47 -8.46 12.41 23.99
C ALA A 47 -9.21 12.18 22.67
N SER A 48 -9.29 13.19 21.81
CA SER A 48 -9.94 13.12 20.49
C SER A 48 -9.17 12.27 19.47
N HIS A 49 -7.88 12.02 19.69
CA HIS A 49 -7.02 11.27 18.77
C HIS A 49 -6.44 9.99 19.38
N GLY A 50 -6.99 9.52 20.51
CA GLY A 50 -6.58 8.27 21.15
C GLY A 50 -5.12 8.24 21.60
N ALA A 51 -4.49 9.40 21.80
CA ALA A 51 -3.10 9.51 22.21
C ALA A 51 -2.93 9.02 23.66
N VAL A 52 -2.09 8.00 23.88
CA VAL A 52 -1.81 7.44 25.21
C VAL A 52 -0.32 7.59 25.52
N GLY A 53 -0.02 8.38 26.57
CA GLY A 53 1.34 8.57 27.08
C GLY A 53 2.06 9.81 26.56
N ILE A 54 3.28 10.02 27.06
CA ILE A 54 4.19 11.10 26.68
C ILE A 54 5.57 10.49 26.32
N PRO A 55 6.34 11.09 25.40
CA PRO A 55 6.06 12.32 24.67
C PRO A 55 5.07 12.11 23.50
N TRP A 56 4.25 13.11 23.22
CA TRP A 56 3.30 13.12 22.10
C TRP A 56 3.25 14.49 21.44
N ALA A 57 3.10 14.53 20.13
CA ALA A 57 3.16 15.76 19.35
C ALA A 57 2.08 15.80 18.26
N PHE A 58 1.67 17.03 17.95
CA PHE A 58 0.75 17.37 16.87
C PHE A 58 1.41 18.43 16.00
N VAL A 59 1.46 18.19 14.69
CA VAL A 59 1.88 19.21 13.73
C VAL A 59 0.63 19.81 13.10
N VAL A 60 0.41 21.10 13.35
CA VAL A 60 -0.72 21.85 12.79
C VAL A 60 -0.25 22.59 11.55
N GLY A 61 -0.90 22.35 10.42
CA GLY A 61 -0.65 22.99 9.14
C GLY A 61 -1.02 24.48 9.14
N ARG A 62 -0.62 25.19 8.09
CA ARG A 62 -0.93 26.63 7.93
C ARG A 62 -2.42 26.91 7.78
N ASP A 63 -3.20 25.91 7.40
CA ASP A 63 -4.65 25.91 7.30
C ASP A 63 -5.36 25.69 8.66
N GLY A 64 -4.59 25.52 9.74
CA GLY A 64 -5.11 25.27 11.09
C GLY A 64 -5.56 23.83 11.32
N ARG A 65 -5.37 22.93 10.36
CA ARG A 65 -5.71 21.50 10.51
C ARG A 65 -4.51 20.71 11.01
N ILE A 66 -4.77 19.60 11.68
CA ILE A 66 -3.70 18.68 12.09
C ILE A 66 -3.20 17.94 10.84
N ALA A 67 -1.92 18.13 10.53
CA ALA A 67 -1.23 17.49 9.41
C ALA A 67 -0.54 16.20 9.84
N TRP A 68 -0.12 16.07 11.10
CA TRP A 68 0.54 14.87 11.62
C TRP A 68 0.35 14.73 13.13
N ILE A 69 0.31 13.48 13.62
CA ILE A 69 0.14 13.11 15.03
C ILE A 69 1.05 11.90 15.31
N GLY A 70 1.77 11.92 16.43
CA GLY A 70 2.60 10.79 16.85
C GLY A 70 3.58 11.15 17.96
N SER A 71 4.56 10.28 18.20
CA SER A 71 5.65 10.58 19.13
C SER A 71 6.64 11.53 18.45
N PRO A 72 7.07 12.63 19.09
CA PRO A 72 8.09 13.51 18.50
C PRO A 72 9.47 12.84 18.36
N LEU A 73 9.63 11.62 18.88
CA LEU A 73 10.83 10.80 18.70
C LEU A 73 10.74 9.85 17.50
N ASP A 74 9.59 9.78 16.82
CA ASP A 74 9.42 8.97 15.63
C ASP A 74 10.23 9.56 14.48
N LEU A 75 11.09 8.75 13.85
CA LEU A 75 11.89 9.15 12.69
C LEU A 75 11.02 9.65 11.52
N ALA A 76 9.75 9.22 11.47
CA ALA A 76 8.78 9.70 10.49
C ALA A 76 8.51 11.22 10.60
N LEU A 77 8.63 11.81 11.80
CA LEU A 77 8.43 13.25 11.97
C LEU A 77 9.52 14.05 11.24
N ASP A 78 10.78 13.60 11.29
CA ASP A 78 11.90 14.26 10.59
C ASP A 78 11.72 14.25 9.07
N GLU A 79 11.08 13.21 8.53
CA GLU A 79 10.76 13.12 7.10
C GLU A 79 9.57 14.00 6.70
N VAL A 80 8.53 14.03 7.54
CA VAL A 80 7.25 14.67 7.24
C VAL A 80 7.29 16.18 7.48
N LEU A 81 7.98 16.63 8.52
CA LEU A 81 8.00 18.04 8.93
C LEU A 81 8.50 18.99 7.83
N PRO A 82 9.59 18.70 7.08
CA PRO A 82 10.02 19.55 5.96
C PRO A 82 8.95 19.67 4.86
N LYS A 83 8.24 18.56 4.55
CA LYS A 83 7.17 18.54 3.53
C LYS A 83 5.97 19.37 4.00
N ILE A 84 5.61 19.31 5.28
CA ILE A 84 4.55 20.14 5.86
C ILE A 84 4.94 21.62 5.79
N ILE A 85 6.18 21.97 6.15
CA ILE A 85 6.67 23.36 6.09
C ILE A 85 6.64 23.90 4.66
N ALA A 86 7.04 23.07 3.69
CA ALA A 86 7.02 23.37 2.27
C ALA A 86 5.61 23.42 1.66
N GLY A 87 4.59 22.92 2.36
CA GLY A 87 3.22 22.82 1.84
C GLY A 87 3.04 21.72 0.80
N THR A 88 3.98 20.78 0.70
CA THR A 88 3.95 19.64 -0.25
C THR A 88 3.49 18.34 0.40
N TYR A 89 3.11 18.38 1.68
CA TYR A 89 2.62 17.21 2.39
C TYR A 89 1.12 17.03 2.14
N ASP A 90 0.77 15.91 1.50
CA ASP A 90 -0.62 15.52 1.29
C ASP A 90 -1.14 14.73 2.51
N VAL A 91 -1.91 15.43 3.34
CA VAL A 91 -2.49 14.86 4.57
C VAL A 91 -3.49 13.75 4.26
N GLU A 92 -4.27 13.88 3.18
CA GLU A 92 -5.28 12.87 2.84
C GLU A 92 -4.61 11.62 2.29
N ALA A 93 -3.59 11.75 1.42
CA ALA A 93 -2.80 10.62 0.97
C ALA A 93 -2.07 9.93 2.14
N ALA A 94 -1.59 10.69 3.13
CA ALA A 94 -0.95 10.12 4.31
C ALA A 94 -1.93 9.33 5.20
N LYS A 95 -3.17 9.83 5.39
CA LYS A 95 -4.22 9.10 6.11
C LYS A 95 -4.58 7.80 5.40
N VAL A 96 -4.70 7.85 4.08
CA VAL A 96 -4.97 6.67 3.25
C VAL A 96 -3.87 5.63 3.44
N ARG A 97 -2.60 6.04 3.39
CA ARG A 97 -1.45 5.15 3.62
C ARG A 97 -1.48 4.54 5.02
N ALA A 98 -1.70 5.35 6.06
CA ALA A 98 -1.78 4.87 7.43
C ALA A 98 -2.94 3.88 7.64
N ASP A 99 -4.08 4.06 6.97
CA ASP A 99 -5.17 3.10 7.02
C ASP A 99 -4.78 1.77 6.35
N VAL A 100 -4.13 1.81 5.18
CA VAL A 100 -3.62 0.61 4.50
C VAL A 100 -2.62 -0.14 5.37
N ASP A 101 -1.65 0.56 5.98
CA ASP A 101 -0.67 -0.05 6.89
C ASP A 101 -1.36 -0.71 8.10
N ARG A 102 -2.31 -0.01 8.73
CA ARG A 102 -3.12 -0.53 9.83
C ARG A 102 -3.90 -1.79 9.42
N ARG A 103 -4.45 -1.82 8.21
CA ARG A 103 -5.18 -2.98 7.68
C ARG A 103 -4.23 -4.16 7.47
N PHE A 104 -3.04 -3.95 6.93
CA PHE A 104 -2.04 -5.02 6.82
C PHE A 104 -1.65 -5.58 8.19
N ASP A 105 -1.45 -4.72 9.21
CA ASP A 105 -1.20 -5.18 10.57
C ASP A 105 -2.34 -6.06 11.12
N LEU A 106 -3.59 -5.74 10.77
CA LEU A 106 -4.74 -6.56 11.14
C LEU A 106 -4.79 -7.86 10.33
N VAL A 107 -4.49 -7.84 9.04
CA VAL A 107 -4.40 -9.03 8.18
C VAL A 107 -3.40 -10.01 8.78
N PHE A 108 -2.17 -9.59 9.07
CA PHE A 108 -1.15 -10.48 9.60
C PHE A 108 -1.50 -11.03 10.99
N ARG A 109 -2.05 -10.19 11.88
CA ARG A 109 -2.52 -10.66 13.19
C ARG A 109 -3.65 -11.67 13.10
N THR A 110 -4.63 -11.43 12.23
CA THR A 110 -5.79 -12.31 12.11
C THR A 110 -5.46 -13.61 11.38
N LEU A 111 -4.54 -13.59 10.41
CA LEU A 111 -3.97 -14.81 9.82
C LEU A 111 -3.26 -15.67 10.86
N GLN A 112 -2.45 -15.07 11.74
CA GLN A 112 -1.81 -15.81 12.84
C GLN A 112 -2.81 -16.46 13.80
N MET A 113 -3.99 -15.86 13.96
CA MET A 113 -5.07 -16.40 14.79
C MET A 113 -5.99 -17.38 14.03
N GLY A 114 -5.72 -17.67 12.76
CA GLY A 114 -6.57 -18.52 11.91
C GLY A 114 -7.90 -17.87 11.51
N GLN A 115 -8.04 -16.55 11.67
CA GLN A 115 -9.25 -15.78 11.36
C GLN A 115 -9.24 -15.33 9.89
N THR A 116 -9.21 -16.29 8.97
CA THR A 116 -9.01 -16.08 7.52
C THR A 116 -10.08 -15.18 6.90
N SER A 117 -11.36 -15.36 7.28
CA SER A 117 -12.44 -14.51 6.77
C SER A 117 -12.27 -13.04 7.17
N PHE A 118 -11.67 -12.73 8.32
CA PHE A 118 -11.44 -11.34 8.73
C PHE A 118 -10.27 -10.74 7.95
N ALA A 119 -9.16 -11.48 7.83
CA ALA A 119 -8.03 -11.10 6.99
C ALA A 119 -8.48 -10.80 5.55
N ARG A 120 -9.35 -11.65 5.01
CA ARG A 120 -9.93 -11.50 3.67
C ARG A 120 -10.68 -10.18 3.50
N GLU A 121 -11.56 -9.83 4.45
CA GLU A 121 -12.32 -8.57 4.40
C GLU A 121 -11.40 -7.34 4.50
N GLU A 122 -10.33 -7.41 5.29
CA GLU A 122 -9.35 -6.31 5.36
C GLU A 122 -8.56 -6.13 4.07
N LEU A 123 -8.14 -7.23 3.42
CA LEU A 123 -7.50 -7.20 2.11
C LEU A 123 -8.43 -6.63 1.03
N ILE A 124 -9.70 -7.01 1.03
CA ILE A 124 -10.72 -6.41 0.14
C ILE A 124 -10.85 -4.90 0.42
N GLY A 125 -10.75 -4.50 1.69
CA GLY A 125 -10.71 -3.09 2.09
C GLY A 125 -9.52 -2.32 1.51
N ILE A 126 -8.33 -2.92 1.55
CA ILE A 126 -7.12 -2.35 0.93
C ILE A 126 -7.33 -2.20 -0.58
N LEU A 127 -7.85 -3.24 -1.25
CA LEU A 127 -8.06 -3.24 -2.70
C LEU A 127 -9.17 -2.30 -3.18
N LYS A 128 -10.06 -1.84 -2.29
CA LYS A 128 -11.00 -0.75 -2.61
C LYS A 128 -10.31 0.61 -2.72
N VAL A 129 -9.21 0.79 -1.99
CA VAL A 129 -8.44 2.03 -1.93
C VAL A 129 -7.33 2.02 -2.98
N ASP A 130 -6.58 0.94 -3.04
CA ASP A 130 -5.51 0.69 -4.00
C ASP A 130 -5.81 -0.63 -4.72
N PRO A 131 -6.60 -0.61 -5.81
CA PRO A 131 -7.00 -1.83 -6.53
C PRO A 131 -5.82 -2.56 -7.18
N ALA A 132 -4.68 -1.89 -7.30
CA ALA A 132 -3.47 -2.44 -7.86
C ALA A 132 -2.48 -2.89 -6.76
N ASN A 133 -2.89 -2.98 -5.50
CA ASN A 133 -1.98 -3.38 -4.43
C ASN A 133 -1.56 -4.86 -4.56
N GLU A 134 -0.34 -5.10 -5.03
CA GLU A 134 0.17 -6.43 -5.39
C GLU A 134 0.16 -7.41 -4.22
N LEU A 135 0.68 -6.98 -3.06
CA LEU A 135 0.68 -7.81 -1.86
C LEU A 135 -0.74 -8.18 -1.42
N ALA A 136 -1.69 -7.24 -1.52
CA ALA A 136 -3.06 -7.52 -1.14
C ALA A 136 -3.75 -8.49 -2.12
N LEU A 137 -3.48 -8.37 -3.44
CA LEU A 137 -3.97 -9.31 -4.45
C LEU A 137 -3.45 -10.73 -4.18
N ASP A 138 -2.13 -10.87 -3.97
CA ASP A 138 -1.48 -12.17 -3.75
C ASP A 138 -1.97 -12.84 -2.47
N LEU A 139 -2.05 -12.10 -1.36
CA LEU A 139 -2.56 -12.63 -0.10
C LEU A 139 -4.04 -13.01 -0.19
N LEU A 140 -4.85 -12.23 -0.90
CA LEU A 140 -6.27 -12.52 -1.06
C LEU A 140 -6.48 -13.81 -1.85
N ILE A 141 -5.73 -13.97 -2.95
CA ILE A 141 -5.72 -15.19 -3.76
C ILE A 141 -5.24 -16.39 -2.93
N HIS A 142 -4.15 -16.23 -2.15
CA HIS A 142 -3.66 -17.28 -1.25
C HIS A 142 -4.73 -17.72 -0.25
N ILE A 143 -5.43 -16.78 0.39
CA ILE A 143 -6.51 -17.11 1.34
C ILE A 143 -7.61 -17.91 0.66
N TYR A 144 -8.12 -17.46 -0.49
CA TYR A 144 -9.16 -18.20 -1.20
C TYR A 144 -8.71 -19.60 -1.62
N VAL A 145 -7.50 -19.74 -2.17
CA VAL A 145 -7.01 -20.99 -2.76
C VAL A 145 -6.55 -21.99 -1.69
N LYS A 146 -5.77 -21.53 -0.70
CA LYS A 146 -5.08 -22.42 0.25
C LYS A 146 -5.80 -22.55 1.58
N GLU A 147 -6.28 -21.45 2.14
CA GLU A 147 -6.88 -21.43 3.47
C GLU A 147 -8.35 -21.83 3.43
N GLU A 148 -9.14 -21.15 2.58
CA GLU A 148 -10.59 -21.36 2.48
C GLU A 148 -10.97 -22.45 1.46
N ARG A 149 -10.09 -22.71 0.48
CA ARG A 149 -10.34 -23.62 -0.66
C ARG A 149 -11.63 -23.28 -1.42
N ASP A 150 -11.92 -21.99 -1.55
CA ASP A 150 -13.10 -21.44 -2.19
C ASP A 150 -12.76 -20.81 -3.55
N THR A 151 -12.51 -21.68 -4.54
CA THR A 151 -12.22 -21.25 -5.92
C THR A 151 -13.40 -20.51 -6.57
N GLN A 152 -14.64 -20.86 -6.21
CA GLN A 152 -15.82 -20.22 -6.76
C GLN A 152 -16.01 -18.80 -6.20
N GLY A 153 -15.74 -18.61 -4.90
CA GLY A 153 -15.67 -17.31 -4.25
C GLY A 153 -14.60 -16.42 -4.87
N LEU A 154 -13.38 -16.95 -5.05
CA LEU A 154 -12.31 -16.22 -5.74
C LEU A 154 -12.74 -15.78 -7.14
N ARG A 155 -13.30 -16.70 -7.93
CA ARG A 155 -13.76 -16.40 -9.30
C ARG A 155 -14.80 -15.27 -9.32
N SER A 156 -15.72 -15.30 -8.35
CA SER A 156 -16.76 -14.27 -8.21
C SER A 156 -16.16 -12.92 -7.81
N TRP A 157 -15.20 -12.92 -6.89
CA TRP A 157 -14.48 -11.71 -6.48
C TRP A 157 -13.66 -11.11 -7.64
N VAL A 158 -12.90 -11.92 -8.37
CA VAL A 158 -12.09 -11.49 -9.53
C VAL A 158 -12.96 -10.81 -10.59
N ARG A 159 -14.11 -11.40 -10.93
CA ARG A 159 -15.07 -10.79 -11.87
C ARG A 159 -15.57 -9.43 -11.40
N SER A 160 -15.87 -9.31 -10.10
CA SER A 160 -16.29 -8.04 -9.49
C SER A 160 -15.17 -6.99 -9.56
N HIS A 161 -13.92 -7.41 -9.31
CA HIS A 161 -12.75 -6.54 -9.38
C HIS A 161 -12.51 -6.03 -10.81
N ILE A 162 -12.56 -6.92 -11.82
CA ILE A 162 -12.47 -6.54 -13.24
C ILE A 162 -13.58 -5.54 -13.59
N ALA A 163 -14.84 -5.85 -13.27
CA ALA A 163 -15.97 -4.98 -13.58
C ALA A 163 -15.80 -3.58 -12.98
N SER A 164 -15.30 -3.48 -11.74
CA SER A 164 -15.15 -2.23 -11.01
C SER A 164 -13.92 -1.40 -11.43
N HIS A 165 -12.90 -2.05 -12.00
CA HIS A 165 -11.58 -1.44 -12.21
C HIS A 165 -11.00 -1.62 -13.62
N HIS A 166 -11.82 -2.00 -14.60
CA HIS A 166 -11.40 -2.21 -16.00
C HIS A 166 -10.69 -1.01 -16.63
N GLY A 167 -10.95 0.22 -16.19
CA GLY A 167 -10.24 1.43 -16.65
C GLY A 167 -8.88 1.68 -15.99
N ASN A 168 -8.48 0.86 -15.00
CA ASN A 168 -7.21 1.00 -14.29
C ASN A 168 -6.20 -0.02 -14.81
N VAL A 169 -5.29 0.45 -15.67
CA VAL A 169 -4.24 -0.37 -16.32
C VAL A 169 -3.44 -1.15 -15.28
N ALA A 170 -2.93 -0.48 -14.23
CA ALA A 170 -2.10 -1.13 -13.22
C ALA A 170 -2.86 -2.21 -12.43
N ALA A 171 -4.13 -1.98 -12.08
CA ALA A 171 -4.95 -2.95 -11.38
C ALA A 171 -5.17 -4.21 -12.24
N MET A 172 -5.48 -4.03 -13.52
CA MET A 172 -5.72 -5.13 -14.44
C MET A 172 -4.43 -5.92 -14.76
N SER A 173 -3.30 -5.24 -14.97
CA SER A 173 -1.99 -5.89 -15.17
C SER A 173 -1.57 -6.74 -13.97
N ARG A 174 -1.70 -6.19 -12.76
CA ARG A 174 -1.31 -6.89 -11.52
C ARG A 174 -2.25 -8.04 -11.19
N LEU A 175 -3.55 -7.85 -11.38
CA LEU A 175 -4.52 -8.94 -11.23
C LEU A 175 -4.21 -10.09 -12.20
N ALA A 176 -3.94 -9.79 -13.47
CA ALA A 176 -3.59 -10.79 -14.46
C ALA A 176 -2.34 -11.59 -14.06
N ASN A 177 -1.28 -10.91 -13.61
CA ASN A 177 -0.05 -11.54 -13.14
C ASN A 177 -0.30 -12.41 -11.90
N ALA A 178 -1.05 -11.92 -10.91
CA ALA A 178 -1.38 -12.66 -9.71
C ALA A 178 -2.16 -13.96 -10.03
N LEU A 179 -3.12 -13.89 -10.97
CA LEU A 179 -3.86 -15.06 -11.46
C LEU A 179 -2.97 -16.05 -12.22
N CYS A 180 -2.04 -15.54 -13.03
CA CYS A 180 -1.05 -16.35 -13.72
C CYS A 180 -0.12 -17.08 -12.74
N ASN A 181 0.20 -16.44 -11.62
CA ASN A 181 1.15 -16.93 -10.63
C ASN A 181 0.55 -17.84 -9.55
N ILE A 182 -0.75 -18.15 -9.60
CA ILE A 182 -1.36 -19.15 -8.72
C ILE A 182 -0.59 -20.47 -8.86
N GLY A 183 0.10 -20.90 -7.80
CA GLY A 183 0.98 -22.08 -7.87
C GLY A 183 0.22 -23.40 -8.09
N ASP A 184 -1.03 -23.46 -7.64
CA ASP A 184 -1.90 -24.62 -7.82
C ASP A 184 -2.62 -24.57 -9.17
N LEU A 185 -2.12 -25.34 -10.13
CA LEU A 185 -2.64 -25.41 -11.51
C LEU A 185 -4.14 -25.70 -11.56
N ALA A 186 -4.68 -26.50 -10.64
CA ALA A 186 -6.10 -26.85 -10.63
C ALA A 186 -7.02 -25.67 -10.26
N THR A 187 -6.45 -24.61 -9.69
CA THR A 187 -7.18 -23.41 -9.24
C THR A 187 -6.88 -22.17 -10.08
N ARG A 188 -5.98 -22.28 -11.06
CA ARG A 188 -5.71 -21.19 -12.02
C ARG A 188 -6.97 -20.83 -12.81
N MET A 189 -7.10 -19.55 -13.11
CA MET A 189 -8.24 -18.99 -13.88
C MET A 189 -7.72 -18.35 -15.17
N PRO A 190 -7.25 -19.13 -16.15
CA PRO A 190 -6.59 -18.60 -17.35
C PRO A 190 -7.52 -17.72 -18.19
N ASP A 191 -8.83 -17.98 -18.15
CA ASP A 191 -9.84 -17.16 -18.82
C ASP A 191 -9.92 -15.74 -18.23
N LEU A 192 -9.93 -15.63 -16.89
CA LEU A 192 -9.97 -14.34 -16.20
C LEU A 192 -8.62 -13.62 -16.22
N ALA A 193 -7.50 -14.37 -16.21
CA ALA A 193 -6.17 -13.79 -16.38
C ALA A 193 -6.02 -13.16 -17.78
N LEU A 194 -6.48 -13.86 -18.82
CA LEU A 194 -6.48 -13.33 -20.19
C LEU A 194 -7.41 -12.12 -20.33
N GLU A 195 -8.61 -12.17 -19.74
CA GLU A 195 -9.55 -11.05 -19.73
C GLU A 195 -8.91 -9.81 -19.10
N ALA A 196 -8.42 -9.91 -17.86
CA ALA A 196 -7.78 -8.80 -17.17
C ALA A 196 -6.56 -8.25 -17.95
N ALA A 197 -5.69 -9.13 -18.45
CA ALA A 197 -4.50 -8.70 -19.17
C ALA A 197 -4.83 -8.00 -20.49
N SER A 198 -5.82 -8.50 -21.24
CA SER A 198 -6.27 -7.87 -22.49
C SER A 198 -6.91 -6.51 -22.24
N ILE A 199 -7.69 -6.36 -21.17
CA ILE A 199 -8.25 -5.06 -20.75
C ILE A 199 -7.10 -4.09 -20.43
N ALA A 200 -6.10 -4.52 -19.66
CA ALA A 200 -4.95 -3.67 -19.34
C ALA A 200 -4.21 -3.21 -20.60
N TYR A 201 -3.93 -4.15 -21.51
CA TYR A 201 -3.23 -3.90 -22.76
C TYR A 201 -3.98 -2.87 -23.64
N GLU A 202 -5.29 -3.05 -23.84
CA GLU A 202 -6.08 -2.10 -24.64
C GLU A 202 -6.26 -0.75 -23.93
N ALA A 203 -6.47 -0.72 -22.62
CA ALA A 203 -6.63 0.52 -21.85
C ALA A 203 -5.34 1.33 -21.75
N SER A 204 -4.18 0.70 -21.96
CA SER A 204 -2.88 1.36 -22.04
C SER A 204 -2.54 1.88 -23.43
N ASP A 205 -3.50 1.92 -24.38
CA ASP A 205 -3.23 2.23 -25.79
C ASP A 205 -2.13 1.35 -26.41
N ARG A 206 -1.88 0.17 -25.81
CA ARG A 206 -0.85 -0.80 -26.19
C ARG A 206 0.57 -0.25 -26.12
N ASP A 207 0.81 0.71 -25.22
CA ASP A 207 2.11 1.37 -25.06
C ASP A 207 2.79 1.15 -23.71
N ASP A 208 2.06 0.60 -22.71
CA ASP A 208 2.60 0.34 -21.38
C ASP A 208 3.34 -1.02 -21.35
N PRO A 209 4.66 -1.05 -21.11
CA PRO A 209 5.44 -2.29 -21.11
C PRO A 209 4.97 -3.32 -20.09
N GLU A 210 4.39 -2.89 -18.96
CA GLU A 210 3.90 -3.77 -17.91
C GLU A 210 2.58 -4.45 -18.32
N ALA A 211 1.66 -3.71 -18.94
CA ALA A 211 0.44 -4.23 -19.53
C ALA A 211 0.72 -5.19 -20.70
N ILE A 212 1.67 -4.83 -21.58
CA ILE A 212 2.11 -5.70 -22.68
C ILE A 212 2.66 -7.01 -22.12
N ALA A 213 3.53 -6.96 -21.11
CA ALA A 213 4.11 -8.15 -20.49
C ALA A 213 3.07 -9.01 -19.76
N ALA A 214 2.12 -8.40 -19.06
CA ALA A 214 1.02 -9.12 -18.43
C ALA A 214 0.17 -9.88 -19.47
N TYR A 215 -0.09 -9.25 -20.64
CA TYR A 215 -0.80 -9.90 -21.73
C TYR A 215 0.01 -11.02 -22.39
N ALA A 216 1.31 -10.82 -22.59
CA ALA A 216 2.22 -11.87 -23.02
C ALA A 216 2.19 -13.08 -22.07
N CYS A 217 2.21 -12.85 -20.76
CA CYS A 217 2.12 -13.88 -19.74
C CYS A 217 0.81 -14.68 -19.83
N ALA A 218 -0.33 -13.99 -19.92
CA ALA A 218 -1.63 -14.66 -20.06
C ALA A 218 -1.73 -15.48 -21.36
N LEU A 219 -1.19 -14.97 -22.48
CA LEU A 219 -1.13 -15.70 -23.75
C LEU A 219 -0.24 -16.94 -23.67
N TYR A 220 0.90 -16.84 -22.99
CA TYR A 220 1.78 -17.98 -22.75
C TYR A 220 1.06 -19.10 -21.99
N GLN A 221 0.27 -18.77 -20.97
CA GLN A 221 -0.45 -19.76 -20.16
C GLN A 221 -1.46 -20.59 -20.96
N ILE A 222 -2.03 -20.01 -22.01
CA ILE A 222 -3.00 -20.69 -22.88
C ILE A 222 -2.36 -21.28 -24.13
N GLY A 223 -1.02 -21.36 -24.18
CA GLY A 223 -0.27 -21.99 -25.26
C GLY A 223 -0.08 -21.14 -26.52
N ARG A 224 -0.43 -19.85 -26.49
CA ARG A 224 -0.21 -18.90 -27.60
C ARG A 224 1.23 -18.36 -27.58
N LEU A 225 2.18 -19.28 -27.62
CA LEU A 225 3.60 -19.00 -27.39
C LEU A 225 4.21 -18.01 -28.38
N ASP A 226 3.85 -18.08 -29.66
CA ASP A 226 4.40 -17.18 -30.68
C ASP A 226 4.01 -15.72 -30.44
N GLU A 227 2.77 -15.49 -30.00
CA GLU A 227 2.27 -14.16 -29.66
C GLU A 227 2.83 -13.66 -28.33
N ALA A 228 2.95 -14.54 -27.34
CA ALA A 228 3.62 -14.23 -26.08
C ALA A 228 5.08 -13.78 -26.30
N VAL A 229 5.84 -14.46 -27.17
CA VAL A 229 7.20 -14.03 -27.54
C VAL A 229 7.20 -12.66 -28.22
N SER A 230 6.27 -12.42 -29.16
CA SER A 230 6.18 -11.13 -29.86
C SER A 230 5.93 -9.98 -28.88
N LEU A 231 4.89 -10.10 -28.04
CA LEU A 231 4.53 -9.06 -27.08
C LEU A 231 5.61 -8.89 -26.01
N GLN A 232 6.19 -9.98 -25.49
CA GLN A 232 7.25 -9.85 -24.49
C GLN A 232 8.47 -9.11 -25.04
N ASN A 233 8.81 -9.32 -26.32
CA ASN A 233 9.86 -8.56 -26.99
C ASN A 233 9.50 -7.08 -27.20
N GLU A 234 8.23 -6.76 -27.46
CA GLU A 234 7.75 -5.37 -27.49
C GLU A 234 7.87 -4.72 -26.10
N ALA A 235 7.46 -5.42 -25.04
CA ALA A 235 7.60 -4.95 -23.66
C ALA A 235 9.07 -4.66 -23.30
N VAL A 236 10.01 -5.55 -23.65
CA VAL A 236 11.45 -5.35 -23.44
C VAL A 236 11.96 -4.07 -24.13
N LYS A 237 11.51 -3.81 -25.36
CA LYS A 237 11.90 -2.62 -26.14
C LYS A 237 11.33 -1.34 -25.54
N GLY A 238 10.09 -1.37 -25.05
CA GLY A 238 9.40 -0.22 -24.46
C GLY A 238 9.82 0.09 -23.01
N ALA A 239 10.36 -0.89 -22.27
CA ALA A 239 10.71 -0.73 -20.87
C ALA A 239 11.93 0.15 -20.63
N ASP A 240 11.96 0.81 -19.46
CA ASP A 240 13.14 1.50 -18.95
C ASP A 240 14.26 0.52 -18.52
N ALA A 241 15.44 1.04 -18.20
CA ALA A 241 16.58 0.21 -17.82
C ALA A 241 16.37 -0.61 -16.54
N ALA A 242 15.51 -0.15 -15.62
CA ALA A 242 15.26 -0.85 -14.36
C ALA A 242 14.37 -2.07 -14.56
N LYS A 243 13.35 -1.97 -15.44
CA LYS A 243 12.41 -3.07 -15.73
C LYS A 243 12.90 -4.01 -16.84
N ARG A 244 13.73 -3.53 -17.76
CA ARG A 244 14.13 -4.29 -18.97
C ARG A 244 14.79 -5.63 -18.67
N ALA A 245 15.65 -5.71 -17.64
CA ALA A 245 16.35 -6.94 -17.30
C ALA A 245 15.36 -8.08 -16.93
N ALA A 246 14.40 -7.79 -16.05
CA ALA A 246 13.39 -8.77 -15.64
C ALA A 246 12.49 -9.20 -16.81
N LEU A 247 12.12 -8.27 -17.70
CA LEU A 247 11.35 -8.61 -18.90
C LEU A 247 12.15 -9.44 -19.91
N GLN A 248 13.47 -9.21 -20.00
CA GLN A 248 14.36 -10.00 -20.85
C GLN A 248 14.48 -11.44 -20.33
N ASP A 249 14.59 -11.64 -19.02
CA ASP A 249 14.63 -12.99 -18.43
C ASP A 249 13.37 -13.81 -18.81
N VAL A 250 12.20 -13.16 -18.80
CA VAL A 250 10.93 -13.79 -19.22
C VAL A 250 10.92 -14.06 -20.74
N LEU A 251 11.44 -13.13 -21.56
CA LEU A 251 11.56 -13.34 -23.01
C LEU A 251 12.47 -14.54 -23.33
N ASP A 252 13.60 -14.65 -22.63
CA ASP A 252 14.57 -15.74 -22.80
C ASP A 252 13.93 -17.08 -22.42
N TYR A 253 13.13 -17.10 -21.36
CA TYR A 253 12.33 -18.26 -20.99
C TYR A 253 11.32 -18.65 -22.09
N TYR A 254 10.57 -17.70 -22.66
CA TYR A 254 9.63 -17.99 -23.74
C TYR A 254 10.34 -18.48 -25.01
N ASN A 255 11.47 -17.88 -25.38
CA ASN A 255 12.29 -18.35 -26.49
C ASN A 255 12.78 -19.77 -26.25
N ARG A 256 13.21 -20.10 -25.03
CA ARG A 256 13.61 -21.45 -24.67
C ARG A 256 12.46 -22.45 -24.82
N CYS A 257 11.25 -22.11 -24.39
CA CYS A 257 10.07 -22.93 -24.63
C CYS A 257 9.79 -23.13 -26.14
N LYS A 258 10.00 -22.09 -26.95
CA LYS A 258 9.76 -22.13 -28.40
C LYS A 258 10.76 -23.04 -29.11
N GLU A 259 12.04 -22.95 -28.76
CA GLU A 259 13.08 -23.86 -29.25
C GLU A 259 12.75 -25.33 -28.95
N LEU A 260 12.38 -25.62 -27.69
CA LEU A 260 12.05 -26.98 -27.25
C LEU A 260 10.85 -27.55 -28.01
N ARG A 261 9.87 -26.71 -28.37
CA ARG A 261 8.72 -27.14 -29.19
C ARG A 261 9.19 -27.57 -30.59
N THR A 262 10.08 -26.79 -31.21
CA THR A 262 10.58 -27.08 -32.57
C THR A 262 11.54 -28.27 -32.66
N THR A 263 12.19 -28.66 -31.55
CA THR A 263 13.11 -29.81 -31.54
C THR A 263 12.39 -31.16 -31.40
N THR A 264 11.07 -31.15 -31.18
CA THR A 264 10.27 -32.37 -30.93
C THR A 264 9.42 -32.77 -32.13
N ASP A 265 9.44 -31.97 -33.21
CA ASP A 265 8.83 -32.25 -34.52
C ASP A 265 9.89 -32.79 -35.51
#